data_AF-A0A2N6GKS8-F1
#
_entry.id   AF-A0A2N6GKS8-F1
#
_cell.length_a   1.000
_cell.length_b   1.000
_cell.length_c   1.000
_cell.angle_alpha   90.00
_cell.angle_beta   90.00
_cell.angle_gamma   90.00
#
_symmetry.space_group_name_H-M   'P 1'
#
loop_
_entity.id
_entity.type
_entity.pdbx_description
1 polymer ?
#
loop_
_entity_poly.entity_id
_entity_poly.type
_entity_poly.pdbx_seq_one_letter_code
_entity_poly.pdbx_strand_id
1 'polypeptide(L)'
;MLPGESWQAMMASLDNHFGDNAELDPQVASEIGDFLNRHAAGPDQGGYSARLWRSTRKVALASRITDTDYFRGKHHEITTAMVTENPDIGSFSRCDACHADAAQGAFDEHQVSIPGYGRWDD
;
A
#
# COMPACT_ATOMS: atom_id res chain seq x y z
N MET A 1 -1.28 5.31 -2.00
CA MET A 1 -2.42 4.53 -2.51
C MET A 1 -2.44 4.52 -4.04
N LEU A 2 -3.06 3.51 -4.65
CA LEU A 2 -2.96 3.18 -6.08
C LEU A 2 -3.98 3.92 -6.96
N PRO A 3 -3.73 4.01 -8.30
CA PRO A 3 -4.69 4.53 -9.28
C PRO A 3 -5.85 3.56 -9.53
N GLY A 4 -6.95 4.06 -10.10
CA GLY A 4 -8.17 3.27 -10.35
C GLY A 4 -7.91 2.04 -11.22
N GLU A 5 -7.07 2.19 -12.25
CA GLU A 5 -6.66 1.10 -13.15
C GLU A 5 -5.97 -0.06 -12.39
N SER A 6 -5.14 0.26 -11.39
CA SER A 6 -4.49 -0.77 -10.55
C SER A 6 -5.51 -1.51 -9.68
N TRP A 7 -6.49 -0.81 -9.11
CA TRP A 7 -7.55 -1.45 -8.33
C TRP A 7 -8.46 -2.33 -9.20
N GLN A 8 -8.81 -1.85 -10.40
CA GLN A 8 -9.59 -2.63 -11.36
C GLN A 8 -8.86 -3.91 -11.76
N ALA A 9 -7.56 -3.82 -12.07
CA ALA A 9 -6.75 -4.99 -12.40
C ALA A 9 -6.71 -6.00 -11.23
N MET A 10 -6.57 -5.52 -9.99
CA MET A 10 -6.55 -6.37 -8.80
C MET A 10 -7.88 -7.07 -8.55
N MET A 11 -9.00 -6.35 -8.70
CA MET A 11 -10.35 -6.92 -8.51
C MET A 11 -10.75 -7.89 -9.61
N ALA A 12 -10.12 -7.82 -10.79
CA ALA A 12 -10.38 -8.71 -11.92
C ALA A 12 -9.67 -10.07 -11.82
N SER A 13 -8.75 -10.25 -10.87
CA SER A 13 -7.95 -11.48 -10.73
C SER A 13 -7.85 -11.94 -9.27
N LEU A 14 -8.96 -11.91 -8.54
CA LEU A 14 -9.02 -12.28 -7.12
C LEU A 14 -8.71 -13.76 -6.87
N ASP A 15 -8.95 -14.63 -7.85
CA ASP A 15 -8.57 -16.05 -7.82
C ASP A 15 -7.05 -16.27 -7.80
N ASN A 16 -6.28 -15.24 -8.19
CA ASN A 16 -4.83 -15.21 -8.20
C ASN A 16 -4.32 -13.95 -7.49
N HIS A 17 -4.59 -13.86 -6.20
CA HIS A 17 -4.29 -12.69 -5.38
C HIS A 17 -3.01 -12.88 -4.57
N PHE A 18 -1.86 -12.64 -5.19
CA PHE A 18 -0.54 -12.65 -4.55
C PHE A 18 -0.13 -13.98 -3.89
N GLY A 19 -0.57 -15.10 -4.46
CA GLY A 19 -0.31 -16.45 -3.92
C GLY A 19 -1.44 -16.99 -3.06
N ASP A 20 -2.54 -16.24 -2.94
CA ASP A 20 -3.77 -16.66 -2.27
C ASP A 20 -4.98 -16.54 -3.23
N ASN A 21 -6.12 -17.10 -2.83
CA ASN A 21 -7.41 -16.88 -3.46
C ASN A 21 -8.24 -15.94 -2.59
N ALA A 22 -8.53 -14.75 -3.13
CA ALA A 22 -9.33 -13.70 -2.50
C ALA A 22 -10.69 -13.51 -3.21
N GLU A 23 -11.20 -14.53 -3.91
CA GLU A 23 -12.50 -14.48 -4.56
C GLU A 23 -13.61 -14.12 -3.56
N LEU A 24 -14.56 -13.34 -4.06
CA LEU A 24 -15.69 -12.84 -3.31
C LEU A 24 -16.96 -13.13 -4.09
N ASP A 25 -18.09 -13.09 -3.39
CA ASP A 25 -19.38 -13.04 -4.06
C ASP A 25 -19.41 -11.88 -5.09
N PRO A 26 -19.95 -12.07 -6.31
CA PRO A 26 -19.92 -11.06 -7.36
C PRO A 26 -20.51 -9.70 -6.95
N GLN A 27 -21.55 -9.69 -6.10
CA GLN A 27 -22.14 -8.44 -5.62
C GLN A 27 -21.16 -7.71 -4.69
N VAL A 28 -20.51 -8.43 -3.78
CA VAL A 28 -19.52 -7.87 -2.86
C VAL A 28 -18.29 -7.37 -3.63
N ALA A 29 -17.80 -8.13 -4.61
CA ALA A 29 -16.69 -7.71 -5.46
C ALA A 29 -17.01 -6.42 -6.22
N SER A 30 -18.23 -6.29 -6.74
CA SER A 30 -18.68 -5.05 -7.40
C SER A 30 -18.70 -3.87 -6.44
N GLU A 31 -19.26 -4.03 -5.24
CA GLU A 31 -19.36 -2.96 -4.25
C GLU A 31 -17.98 -2.46 -3.79
N ILE A 32 -17.04 -3.40 -3.57
CA ILE A 32 -15.64 -3.08 -3.22
C ILE A 32 -14.94 -2.41 -4.40
N GLY A 33 -15.09 -2.94 -5.62
CA GLY A 33 -14.49 -2.35 -6.82
C GLY A 33 -14.92 -0.90 -7.05
N ASP A 34 -16.21 -0.63 -6.89
CA ASP A 34 -16.78 0.71 -6.98
C ASP A 34 -16.24 1.64 -5.88
N PHE A 35 -16.15 1.15 -4.64
CA PHE A 35 -15.60 1.92 -3.54
C PHE A 35 -14.13 2.29 -3.77
N LEU A 36 -13.30 1.32 -4.19
CA LEU A 36 -11.88 1.52 -4.48
C LEU A 36 -11.69 2.50 -5.63
N ASN A 37 -12.47 2.38 -6.70
CA ASN A 37 -12.36 3.26 -7.86
C ASN A 37 -12.76 4.71 -7.53
N ARG A 38 -13.83 4.91 -6.74
CA ARG A 38 -14.27 6.25 -6.30
C ARG A 38 -13.22 6.99 -5.46
N HIS A 39 -12.42 6.26 -4.67
CA HIS A 39 -11.42 6.83 -3.77
C HIS A 39 -9.98 6.63 -4.25
N ALA A 40 -9.80 6.21 -5.51
CA ALA A 40 -8.50 5.95 -6.07
C ALA A 40 -7.63 7.22 -6.18
N ALA A 41 -6.31 7.05 -6.21
CA ALA A 41 -5.41 8.14 -6.54
C ALA A 41 -5.68 8.61 -7.98
N GLY A 42 -5.80 9.92 -8.18
CA GLY A 42 -6.16 10.49 -9.49
C GLY A 42 -5.45 11.81 -9.80
N PRO A 43 -5.28 12.16 -11.08
CA PRO A 43 -4.60 13.39 -11.50
C PRO A 43 -5.38 14.65 -11.11
N ASP A 44 -6.70 14.59 -11.13
CA ASP A 44 -7.60 15.76 -11.00
C ASP A 44 -7.94 16.10 -9.54
N GLN A 45 -7.51 15.26 -8.60
CA GLN A 45 -7.78 15.39 -7.16
C GLN A 45 -6.82 16.37 -6.45
N GLY A 46 -5.79 16.87 -7.14
CA GLY A 46 -4.77 17.75 -6.57
C GLY A 46 -3.97 17.13 -5.42
N GLY A 47 -3.07 17.93 -4.82
CA GLY A 47 -2.39 17.60 -3.56
C GLY A 47 -1.74 16.20 -3.48
N TYR A 48 -2.04 15.49 -2.39
CA TYR A 48 -1.48 14.17 -2.08
C TYR A 48 -1.92 13.08 -3.07
N SER A 49 -3.19 13.06 -3.46
CA SER A 49 -3.74 12.09 -4.42
C SER A 49 -3.04 12.16 -5.78
N ALA A 50 -2.85 13.38 -6.31
CA ALA A 50 -2.15 13.56 -7.57
C ALA A 50 -0.66 13.18 -7.48
N ARG A 51 -0.03 13.36 -6.31
CA ARG A 51 1.36 12.91 -6.07
C ARG A 51 1.47 11.39 -6.08
N LEU A 52 0.56 10.70 -5.40
CA LEU A 52 0.49 9.24 -5.41
C LEU A 52 0.26 8.70 -6.83
N TRP A 53 -0.71 9.25 -7.55
CA TRP A 53 -0.99 8.85 -8.92
C TRP A 53 0.23 9.05 -9.85
N ARG A 54 0.96 10.16 -9.71
CA ARG A 54 2.21 10.37 -10.48
C ARG A 54 3.28 9.33 -10.17
N SER A 55 3.33 8.83 -8.93
CA SER A 55 4.34 7.86 -8.48
C SER A 55 4.14 6.45 -9.03
N THR A 56 3.01 6.18 -9.68
CA THR A 56 2.73 4.88 -10.31
C THR A 56 3.00 4.88 -11.81
N ARG A 57 3.25 6.05 -12.44
CA ARG A 57 3.41 6.17 -13.90
C ARG A 57 4.56 5.35 -14.50
N LYS A 58 5.61 5.08 -13.72
CA LYS A 58 6.80 4.32 -14.17
C LYS A 58 6.70 2.82 -13.88
N VAL A 59 5.74 2.43 -13.05
CA VAL A 59 5.51 1.04 -12.65
C VAL A 59 4.21 0.63 -13.34
N ALA A 60 4.34 0.07 -14.55
CA ALA A 60 3.20 -0.35 -15.36
C ALA A 60 2.21 -1.13 -14.49
N LEU A 61 1.00 -0.57 -14.31
CA LEU A 61 -0.06 -1.12 -13.46
C LEU A 61 0.46 -1.68 -12.13
N ALA A 62 1.13 -0.83 -11.33
CA ALA A 62 1.60 -1.22 -10.00
C ALA A 62 0.50 -1.98 -9.24
N SER A 63 0.68 -3.29 -9.07
CA SER A 63 -0.29 -4.13 -8.36
C SER A 63 -0.11 -4.02 -6.85
N ARG A 64 1.04 -3.51 -6.38
CA ARG A 64 1.35 -3.35 -4.96
C ARG A 64 1.66 -1.90 -4.63
N ILE A 65 1.14 -1.43 -3.50
CA ILE A 65 1.45 -0.10 -2.95
C ILE A 65 2.96 0.02 -2.69
N THR A 66 3.58 -1.06 -2.21
CA THR A 66 5.02 -1.13 -1.86
C THR A 66 5.95 -0.98 -3.06
N ASP A 67 5.44 -1.15 -4.28
CA ASP A 67 6.23 -0.99 -5.51
C ASP A 67 6.22 0.43 -6.07
N THR A 68 5.38 1.31 -5.54
CA THR A 68 5.27 2.69 -6.01
C THR A 68 6.52 3.51 -5.66
N ASP A 69 6.90 4.44 -6.54
CA ASP A 69 8.07 5.32 -6.30
C ASP A 69 7.88 6.14 -5.02
N TYR A 70 6.64 6.51 -4.69
CA TYR A 70 6.32 7.24 -3.46
C TYR A 70 6.61 6.39 -2.22
N PHE A 71 6.17 5.13 -2.20
CA PHE A 71 6.43 4.23 -1.09
C PHE A 71 7.92 4.00 -0.91
N ARG A 72 8.63 3.65 -1.99
CA ARG A 72 10.08 3.40 -1.95
C ARG A 72 10.86 4.63 -1.51
N GLY A 73 10.49 5.82 -1.97
CA GLY A 73 11.10 7.07 -1.53
C GLY A 73 10.86 7.36 -0.04
N LYS A 74 9.67 7.02 0.49
CA LYS A 74 9.37 7.19 1.92
C LYS A 74 10.05 6.18 2.84
N HIS A 75 10.41 5.01 2.34
CA HIS A 75 11.03 3.94 3.13
C HIS A 75 12.50 3.69 2.74
N HIS A 76 13.14 4.60 2.01
CA HIS A 76 14.46 4.35 1.41
C HIS A 76 15.59 4.16 2.44
N GLU A 77 15.43 4.68 3.66
CA GLU A 77 16.38 4.53 4.77
C GLU A 77 16.13 3.27 5.61
N ILE A 78 15.00 2.59 5.38
CA ILE A 78 14.64 1.38 6.11
C ILE A 78 15.33 0.16 5.47
N THR A 79 16.19 -0.49 6.24
CA THR A 79 17.00 -1.62 5.76
C THR A 79 16.21 -2.93 5.68
N THR A 80 16.71 -3.92 4.92
CA THR A 80 16.12 -5.26 4.87
C THR A 80 16.15 -5.97 6.21
N ALA A 81 17.20 -5.75 7.01
CA ALA A 81 17.34 -6.24 8.37
C ALA A 81 16.19 -5.80 9.28
N MET A 82 15.73 -4.56 9.11
CA MET A 82 14.62 -4.00 9.90
C MET A 82 13.26 -4.60 9.55
N VAL A 83 13.07 -5.08 8.31
CA VAL A 83 11.74 -5.45 7.80
C VAL A 83 11.69 -6.87 7.26
N THR A 84 12.33 -7.16 6.13
CA THR A 84 12.17 -8.45 5.43
C THR A 84 12.89 -9.61 6.12
N GLU A 85 14.00 -9.32 6.81
CA GLU A 85 14.74 -10.30 7.61
C GLU A 85 14.27 -10.32 9.08
N ASN A 86 13.45 -9.33 9.46
CA ASN A 86 12.87 -9.24 10.80
C ASN A 86 11.65 -10.17 10.92
N PRO A 87 11.69 -11.23 11.74
CA PRO A 87 10.60 -12.19 11.84
C PRO A 87 9.30 -11.60 12.41
N ASP A 88 9.38 -10.50 13.17
CA ASP A 88 8.19 -9.84 13.72
C ASP A 88 7.42 -9.05 12.65
N ILE A 89 8.07 -8.72 11.53
CA ILE A 89 7.51 -7.91 10.43
C ILE A 89 7.44 -8.72 9.13
N GLY A 90 8.55 -9.18 8.59
CA GLY A 90 8.66 -10.04 7.41
C GLY A 90 8.38 -9.38 6.06
N SER A 91 7.58 -8.31 6.01
CA SER A 91 7.26 -7.62 4.76
C SER A 91 6.76 -6.19 4.98
N PHE A 92 7.10 -5.29 4.06
CA PHE A 92 6.55 -3.94 3.96
C PHE A 92 5.04 -3.90 3.71
N SER A 93 4.41 -5.03 3.33
CA SER A 93 2.95 -5.12 3.20
C SER A 93 2.23 -5.11 4.56
N ARG A 94 2.93 -5.37 5.66
CA ARG A 94 2.38 -5.32 7.04
C ARG A 94 2.56 -3.92 7.63
N CYS A 95 1.83 -2.95 7.07
CA CYS A 95 1.94 -1.53 7.42
C CYS A 95 1.79 -1.29 8.94
N ASP A 96 0.84 -2.00 9.55
CA ASP A 96 0.46 -1.93 10.96
C ASP A 96 1.53 -2.47 11.91
N ALA A 97 2.49 -3.26 11.41
CA ALA A 97 3.61 -3.74 12.21
C ALA A 97 4.54 -2.60 12.66
N CYS A 98 4.63 -1.52 11.87
CA CYS A 98 5.43 -0.33 12.19
C CYS A 98 4.57 0.90 12.51
N HIS A 99 3.42 1.03 11.84
CA HIS A 99 2.47 2.13 12.01
C HIS A 99 1.20 1.63 12.70
N ALA A 100 1.16 1.63 14.04
CA ALA A 100 0.08 1.00 14.82
C ALA A 100 -1.34 1.46 14.41
N ASP A 101 -1.49 2.71 13.97
CA ASP A 101 -2.76 3.32 13.57
C ASP A 101 -2.95 3.41 12.04
N ALA A 102 -2.25 2.57 11.26
CA ALA A 102 -2.34 2.55 9.80
C ALA A 102 -3.77 2.40 9.26
N ALA A 103 -4.62 1.62 9.93
CA ALA A 103 -6.02 1.44 9.56
C ALA A 103 -6.86 2.73 9.68
N GLN A 104 -6.41 3.67 10.50
CA GLN A 104 -7.01 5.00 10.67
C GLN A 104 -6.39 6.03 9.71
N GLY A 105 -5.42 5.63 8.89
CA GLY A 105 -4.69 6.50 7.98
C GLY A 105 -3.53 7.26 8.62
N ALA A 106 -3.11 6.90 9.83
CA ALA A 106 -1.98 7.54 10.52
C ALA A 106 -0.66 6.88 10.12
N PHE A 107 0.17 7.64 9.39
CA PHE A 107 1.49 7.22 8.89
C PHE A 107 2.59 8.23 9.23
N ASP A 108 2.39 9.02 10.28
CA ASP A 108 3.38 9.98 10.77
C ASP A 108 4.63 9.23 11.25
N GLU A 109 5.81 9.69 10.85
CA GLU A 109 7.09 9.05 11.16
C GLU A 109 7.43 9.13 12.65
N HIS A 110 6.99 10.18 13.34
CA HIS A 110 7.18 10.31 14.80
C HIS A 110 6.38 9.29 15.62
N GLN A 111 5.43 8.60 14.99
CA GLN A 111 4.63 7.54 15.61
C GLN A 111 5.14 6.13 15.23
N VAL A 112 6.13 6.02 14.35
CA VAL A 112 6.66 4.74 13.90
C VAL A 112 7.42 4.06 15.02
N SER A 113 7.17 2.77 15.18
CA SER A 113 7.93 1.89 16.06
C SER A 113 8.21 0.58 15.34
N ILE A 114 9.47 0.29 15.04
CA ILE A 114 9.88 -0.93 14.36
C ILE A 114 10.17 -2.01 15.42
N PRO A 115 9.44 -3.14 15.44
CA PRO A 115 9.73 -4.27 16.33
C PRO A 115 11.21 -4.65 16.35
N GLY A 116 11.81 -4.69 17.55
CA GLY A 116 13.23 -4.98 17.73
C GLY A 116 14.20 -3.80 17.55
N TYR A 117 13.73 -2.67 17.00
CA TYR A 117 14.55 -1.47 16.76
C TYR A 117 14.05 -0.24 17.55
N GLY A 118 12.80 -0.25 18.02
CA GLY A 118 12.22 0.83 18.81
C GLY A 118 11.57 1.91 17.96
N ARG A 119 11.40 3.11 18.54
CA ARG A 119 10.85 4.26 17.81
C ARG A 119 11.79 4.71 16.69
N TRP A 120 11.20 5.12 15.58
CA TRP A 120 11.94 5.75 14.50
C TRP A 120 12.21 7.21 14.86
N ASP A 121 13.48 7.58 14.88
CA ASP A 121 13.94 8.96 14.97
C ASP A 121 14.89 9.18 13.78
N ASP A 122 14.58 10.18 12.95
CA ASP A 122 15.38 10.55 11.77
C ASP A 122 16.59 11.45 12.12
#